data_AF-A0A6A2XEC9-F1
#
_entry.id   AF-A0A6A2XEC9-F1
#
_cell.length_a   1.000
_cell.length_b   1.000
_cell.length_c   1.000
_cell.angle_alpha   90.00
_cell.angle_beta   90.00
_cell.angle_gamma   90.00
#
_symmetry.space_group_name_H-M   'P 1'
#
loop_
_entity.id
_entity.type
_entity.pdbx_description
1 polymer ?
#
loop_
_entity_poly.entity_id
_entity_poly.type
_entity_poly.pdbx_seq_one_letter_code
_entity_poly.pdbx_strand_id
1 'polypeptide(L)'
;MGALDVTKIVHEHQAWRMISCIWLHAGVFHILANMLSLVFIGIRLEQEFGFVRIGLLYLIAGFGGSLMSSLFIQTGISVGSSGALFGLLGSMLS
;
A
#
# COMPACT_ATOMS: atom_id res chain seq x y z
N MET A 1 -7.03 5.95 -15.16
CA MET A 1 -7.10 5.66 -13.71
C MET A 1 -5.70 5.35 -13.18
N GLY A 2 -5.37 5.77 -11.95
CA GLY A 2 -4.00 5.77 -11.37
C GLY A 2 -3.48 4.42 -10.83
N ALA A 3 -3.95 3.31 -11.41
CA ALA A 3 -3.51 1.96 -11.03
C ALA A 3 -2.05 1.73 -11.40
N LEU A 4 -1.40 0.79 -10.70
CA LEU A 4 -0.03 0.39 -10.97
C LEU A 4 -0.01 -0.35 -12.31
N ASP A 5 0.70 0.23 -13.27
CA ASP A 5 0.90 -0.29 -14.61
C ASP A 5 2.37 -0.03 -14.96
N VAL A 6 3.17 -1.11 -14.97
CA VAL A 6 4.63 -1.03 -15.13
C VAL A 6 5.02 -0.39 -16.46
N THR A 7 4.27 -0.68 -17.53
CA THR A 7 4.52 -0.09 -18.85
C THR A 7 4.35 1.42 -18.81
N LYS A 8 3.30 1.94 -18.15
CA LYS A 8 3.09 3.39 -18.01
C LYS A 8 4.10 4.06 -17.07
N ILE A 9 4.57 3.35 -16.05
CA ILE A 9 5.59 3.88 -15.13
C ILE A 9 6.93 4.03 -15.86
N VAL A 10 7.36 2.99 -16.58
CA VAL A 10 8.68 2.93 -17.22
C VAL A 10 8.71 3.73 -18.54
N HIS A 11 7.70 3.60 -19.39
CA HIS A 11 7.71 4.19 -20.74
C HIS A 11 7.04 5.56 -20.82
N GLU A 12 6.08 5.87 -19.93
CA GLU A 12 5.39 7.17 -19.92
C GLU A 12 5.81 8.06 -18.74
N HIS A 13 6.82 7.63 -17.96
CA HIS A 13 7.35 8.35 -16.80
C HIS A 13 6.29 8.68 -15.73
N GLN A 14 5.24 7.86 -15.61
CA GLN A 14 4.12 8.11 -14.69
C GLN A 14 4.42 7.54 -13.28
N ALA A 15 5.55 7.96 -12.69
CA ALA A 15 6.01 7.50 -11.37
C ALA A 15 5.01 7.80 -10.23
N TRP A 16 4.17 8.84 -10.39
CA TRP A 16 3.09 9.16 -9.47
C TRP A 16 2.10 8.00 -9.25
N ARG A 17 2.04 7.04 -10.19
CA ARG A 17 1.21 5.84 -10.09
C ARG A 17 1.61 4.91 -8.95
N MET A 18 2.89 4.88 -8.59
CA MET A 18 3.40 4.08 -7.46
C MET A 18 2.84 4.57 -6.12
N ILE A 19 2.46 5.84 -6.06
CA ILE A 19 1.84 6.44 -4.89
C ILE A 19 0.32 6.36 -5.03
N SER A 20 -0.25 6.77 -6.15
CA SER A 20 -1.71 6.81 -6.32
C SER A 20 -2.38 5.44 -6.27
N CYS A 21 -1.70 4.35 -6.60
CA CYS A 21 -2.28 3.00 -6.56
C CYS A 21 -2.61 2.53 -5.14
N ILE A 22 -2.00 3.14 -4.11
CA ILE A 22 -2.26 2.83 -2.70
C ILE A 22 -3.70 3.14 -2.32
N TRP A 23 -4.30 4.19 -2.93
CA TRP A 23 -5.69 4.60 -2.67
C TRP A 23 -6.72 3.86 -3.54
N LEU A 24 -6.28 3.14 -4.57
CA LEU A 24 -7.18 2.41 -5.47
C LEU A 24 -7.47 1.02 -4.93
N HIS A 25 -8.70 0.57 -5.10
CA HIS A 25 -9.14 -0.74 -4.64
C HIS A 25 -9.84 -1.48 -5.78
N ALA A 26 -9.58 -2.79 -5.89
CA ALA A 26 -10.12 -3.64 -6.94
C ALA A 26 -11.65 -3.87 -6.83
N GLY A 27 -12.26 -3.57 -5.67
CA GLY A 27 -13.70 -3.71 -5.45
C GLY A 27 -14.12 -3.45 -4.00
N VAL A 28 -15.43 -3.53 -3.74
CA VAL A 28 -16.05 -3.23 -2.43
C VAL A 28 -15.54 -4.14 -1.32
N PHE A 29 -15.39 -5.44 -1.59
CA PHE A 29 -14.84 -6.36 -0.59
C PHE A 29 -13.37 -6.04 -0.26
N HIS A 30 -12.59 -5.64 -1.26
CA HIS A 30 -11.18 -5.32 -1.09
C HIS A 30 -10.96 -4.06 -0.24
N ILE A 31 -11.78 -3.02 -0.44
CA ILE A 31 -11.74 -1.82 0.41
C ILE A 31 -12.21 -2.12 1.83
N LEU A 32 -13.27 -2.91 2.01
CA LEU A 32 -13.75 -3.28 3.34
C LEU A 32 -12.68 -4.05 4.12
N ALA A 33 -12.03 -5.04 3.50
CA ALA A 33 -10.97 -5.82 4.15
C ALA A 33 -9.75 -4.94 4.53
N ASN A 34 -9.32 -4.04 3.64
CA ASN A 34 -8.21 -3.12 3.93
C ASN A 34 -8.58 -2.14 5.06
N MET A 35 -9.75 -1.52 5.01
CA MET A 35 -10.15 -0.55 6.02
C MET A 35 -10.35 -1.20 7.38
N LEU A 36 -10.97 -2.38 7.43
CA LEU A 36 -11.17 -3.13 8.67
C LEU A 36 -9.83 -3.51 9.29
N SER A 37 -8.90 -4.04 8.48
CA SER A 37 -7.55 -4.35 8.94
C SER A 37 -6.80 -3.10 9.43
N LEU A 38 -6.91 -1.98 8.71
CA LEU A 38 -6.27 -0.72 9.07
C LEU A 38 -6.81 -0.17 10.40
N VAL A 39 -8.12 -0.26 10.63
CA VAL A 39 -8.74 0.18 11.89
C VAL A 39 -8.26 -0.67 13.05
N PHE A 40 -8.29 -2.01 12.92
CA PHE A 40 -7.88 -2.89 14.03
C PHE A 40 -6.38 -2.82 14.34
N ILE A 41 -5.55 -2.86 13.31
CA ILE A 41 -4.08 -2.89 13.46
C ILE A 41 -3.53 -1.47 13.67
N GLY A 42 -4.00 -0.51 12.86
CA GLY A 42 -3.52 0.86 12.87
C GLY A 42 -3.82 1.58 14.17
N ILE A 43 -5.03 1.46 14.74
CA ILE A 43 -5.35 2.09 16.03
C ILE A 43 -4.47 1.52 17.14
N ARG A 44 -4.26 0.19 17.15
CA ARG A 44 -3.43 -0.45 18.17
C ARG A 44 -1.98 0.02 18.11
N LEU A 45 -1.41 0.05 16.90
CA LEU A 45 -0.06 0.52 16.68
C LEU A 45 0.09 2.03 16.92
N GLU A 46 -0.93 2.83 16.61
CA GLU A 46 -0.94 4.27 16.88
C GLU A 46 -0.87 4.56 18.38
N GLN A 47 -1.60 3.78 19.20
CA GLN A 47 -1.56 3.89 20.65
C GLN A 47 -0.18 3.54 21.23
N GLU A 48 0.54 2.63 20.59
CA GLU A 48 1.84 2.13 21.09
C GLU A 48 3.03 2.97 20.59
N PHE A 49 3.04 3.37 19.32
CA PHE A 49 4.17 4.03 18.67
C PHE A 49 3.91 5.50 18.30
N GLY A 50 2.65 5.94 18.35
CA GLY A 50 2.22 7.29 17.98
C GLY A 50 1.91 7.47 16.48
N PHE A 51 0.97 8.38 16.19
CA PHE A 51 0.41 8.64 14.86
C PHE A 51 1.48 8.86 13.77
N VAL A 52 2.48 9.71 14.06
CA VAL A 52 3.49 10.09 13.04
C VAL A 52 4.32 8.91 12.60
N ARG A 53 4.73 8.03 13.52
CA ARG A 53 5.56 6.86 13.19
C ARG A 53 4.78 5.85 12.36
N ILE A 54 3.52 5.59 12.74
CA ILE A 54 2.63 4.68 12.02
C ILE A 54 2.24 5.22 10.65
N GLY A 55 1.98 6.51 10.53
CA GLY A 55 1.74 7.16 9.24
C GLY A 55 2.94 7.03 8.30
N LEU A 56 4.16 7.28 8.78
CA LEU A 56 5.38 7.09 7.99
C LEU A 56 5.61 5.63 7.62
N LEU A 57 5.42 4.69 8.55
CA LEU A 57 5.57 3.27 8.30
C LEU A 57 4.58 2.79 7.24
N TYR A 58 3.31 3.23 7.32
CA TYR A 58 2.29 2.94 6.33
C TYR A 58 2.68 3.44 4.93
N LEU A 59 3.17 4.68 4.82
CA LEU A 59 3.60 5.25 3.54
C LEU A 59 4.81 4.51 2.95
N ILE A 60 5.83 4.24 3.77
CA ILE A 60 7.06 3.54 3.33
C ILE A 60 6.73 2.11 2.92
N ALA A 61 5.91 1.40 3.71
CA ALA A 61 5.50 0.04 3.39
C ALA A 61 4.60 -0.02 2.14
N GLY A 62 3.69 0.94 1.97
CA GLY A 62 2.87 1.05 0.76
C GLY A 62 3.69 1.30 -0.49
N PHE A 63 4.69 2.19 -0.40
CA PHE A 63 5.63 2.45 -1.49
C PHE A 63 6.50 1.23 -1.79
N GLY A 64 7.07 0.60 -0.76
CA GLY A 64 7.89 -0.61 -0.89
C GLY A 64 7.12 -1.78 -1.50
N GLY A 65 5.87 -1.98 -1.10
CA GLY A 65 4.97 -2.98 -1.69
C GLY A 65 4.66 -2.69 -3.16
N SER A 66 4.43 -1.42 -3.51
CA SER A 66 4.20 -1.01 -4.90
C SER A 66 5.46 -1.18 -5.76
N LEU A 67 6.64 -0.90 -5.20
CA LEU A 67 7.93 -1.14 -5.86
C LEU A 67 8.17 -2.64 -6.08
N MET A 68 8.00 -3.48 -5.06
CA MET A 68 8.09 -4.94 -5.20
C MET A 68 7.10 -5.46 -6.25
N SER A 69 5.85 -5.00 -6.20
CA SER A 69 4.84 -5.38 -7.21
C SER A 69 5.29 -4.98 -8.61
N SER A 70 5.89 -3.80 -8.80
CA SER A 70 6.36 -3.35 -10.12
C SER A 70 7.57 -4.15 -10.64
N LEU A 71 8.42 -4.65 -9.74
CA LEU A 71 9.61 -5.43 -10.10
C LEU A 71 9.25 -6.88 -10.46
N PHE A 72 8.33 -7.48 -9.70
CA PHE A 72 7.99 -8.90 -9.83
C PHE A 72 6.75 -9.18 -10.69
N ILE A 73 5.83 -8.22 -10.82
CA ILE A 73 4.59 -8.37 -11.59
C ILE A 73 4.64 -7.38 -12.76
N GLN A 74 5.20 -7.82 -13.87
CA GLN A 74 5.35 -7.01 -15.09
C GLN A 74 4.12 -7.05 -16.00
N THR A 75 3.25 -8.05 -15.82
CA THR A 75 2.04 -8.28 -16.64
C THR A 75 0.80 -8.36 -15.73
N GLY A 76 0.38 -7.23 -15.18
CA GLY A 76 -0.82 -7.16 -14.35
C GLY A 76 -1.11 -5.75 -13.85
N ILE A 77 -2.39 -5.42 -13.65
CA ILE A 77 -2.83 -4.18 -13.03
C ILE A 77 -2.93 -4.43 -11.52
N SER A 78 -2.09 -3.77 -10.74
CA SER A 78 -2.11 -3.88 -9.28
C SER A 78 -2.70 -2.63 -8.65
N VAL A 79 -3.54 -2.82 -7.64
CA VAL A 79 -4.21 -1.76 -6.88
C VAL A 79 -4.34 -2.18 -5.42
N GLY A 80 -4.06 -1.27 -4.49
CA GLY A 80 -4.35 -1.50 -3.08
C GLY A 80 -3.26 -1.11 -2.12
N SER A 81 -3.70 -0.78 -0.91
CA SER A 81 -2.88 -0.51 0.26
C SER A 81 -2.36 -1.77 0.97
N SER A 82 -2.56 -2.97 0.42
CA SER A 82 -2.23 -4.23 1.10
C SER A 82 -0.74 -4.32 1.49
N GLY A 83 0.16 -3.78 0.67
CA GLY A 83 1.59 -3.66 1.00
C GLY A 83 1.85 -2.82 2.27
N ALA A 84 1.10 -1.74 2.46
CA ALA A 84 1.19 -0.91 3.66
C ALA A 84 0.71 -1.66 4.92
N LEU A 85 -0.36 -2.44 4.77
CA LEU A 85 -0.91 -3.28 5.84
C LEU A 85 0.02 -4.41 6.26
N PHE A 86 0.68 -5.08 5.30
CA PHE A 86 1.69 -6.09 5.63
C PHE A 86 2.91 -5.47 6.34
N GLY A 87 3.29 -4.23 6.02
CA GLY A 87 4.31 -3.51 6.77
C GLY A 87 3.91 -3.23 8.22
N LEU A 88 2.65 -2.81 8.44
CA LEU A 88 2.11 -2.64 9.79
C LEU A 88 2.09 -3.96 10.57
N LEU A 89 1.64 -5.05 9.96
CA LEU A 89 1.67 -6.39 10.57
C LEU A 89 3.09 -6.83 10.92
N GLY A 90 4.07 -6.58 10.03
CA GLY A 90 5.48 -6.85 10.30
C GLY A 90 6.01 -6.07 11.51
N SER A 91 5.58 -4.83 11.69
CA SER A 91 5.98 -4.01 12.86
C SER A 91 5.41 -4.54 14.18
N MET A 92 4.28 -5.24 14.17
CA MET A 92 3.73 -5.89 15.37
C MET A 92 4.52 -7.12 15.82
N LEU A 93 5.36 -7.69 14.94
CA LEU A 93 6.19 -8.87 15.22
C LEU A 93 7.61 -8.50 15.68
N SER A 94 7.93 -7.20 15.70
CA SER A 94 9.19 -6.64 16.19
C SER A 94 9.13 -6.35 17.69
#